data_AF-T0ZC18-F1
#
_entry.id   AF-T0ZC18-F1
#
_cell.length_a   1.000
_cell.length_b   1.000
_cell.length_c   1.000
_cell.angle_alpha   90.00
_cell.angle_beta   90.00
_cell.angle_gamma   90.00
#
_symmetry.space_group_name_H-M   'P 1'
#
loop_
_entity.id
_entity.type
_entity.pdbx_description
1 polymer ?
#
loop_
_entity_poly.entity_id
_entity_poly.type
_entity_poly.pdbx_seq_one_letter_code
_entity_poly.pdbx_strand_id
1 'polypeptide(L)'
;MHRTMRVFAWFMLLIAFSLACMAVFTYPAWLLLHPHFNFPFQRIGERIGMLGFLIGFLLIARRLRLGDRVSLGFGAPRRVYLREYGIALVIGTLTMSLVVASMAALGLLDWQPAARYGAGALAALIAKRLLSGVAVGLIEETALRGVMFAGIQRESGTLIAIALTSIIFAATHFLGVAHIPADAVTPWSGVTVLHGTLRAFEDPLGNADAFLCLTAVGVVLAIVRSITGNTSASMGLHAGWVWV
;
A
#
# COMPACT_ATOMS: atom_id res chain seq x y z
N MET A 1 -23.87 4.53 23.00
CA MET A 1 -22.92 3.44 22.67
C MET A 1 -21.51 4.03 22.56
N HIS A 2 -20.60 3.69 23.47
CA HIS A 2 -19.19 4.05 23.29
C HIS A 2 -18.59 3.18 22.18
N ARG A 3 -18.29 3.80 21.03
CA ARG A 3 -17.53 3.15 19.96
C ARG A 3 -16.09 2.97 20.45
N THR A 4 -15.61 1.74 20.50
CA THR A 4 -14.23 1.47 20.90
C THR A 4 -13.33 1.60 19.66
N MET A 5 -12.23 2.35 19.76
CA MET A 5 -11.32 2.63 18.64
C MET A 5 -9.98 1.90 18.79
N ARG A 6 -9.99 0.76 19.49
CA ARG A 6 -8.78 0.07 19.94
C ARG A 6 -8.03 -0.56 18.78
N VAL A 7 -8.73 -1.23 17.86
CA VAL A 7 -8.11 -1.81 16.66
C VAL A 7 -7.42 -0.71 15.86
N PHE A 8 -8.12 0.40 15.58
CA PHE A 8 -7.56 1.51 14.83
C PHE A 8 -6.28 2.06 15.49
N ALA A 9 -6.32 2.28 16.82
CA ALA A 9 -5.16 2.73 17.57
C ALA A 9 -3.96 1.77 17.47
N TRP A 10 -4.19 0.44 17.54
CA TRP A 10 -3.12 -0.54 17.34
C TRP A 10 -2.50 -0.47 15.95
N PHE A 11 -3.29 -0.26 14.91
CA PHE A 11 -2.76 -0.07 13.55
C PHE A 11 -1.99 1.24 13.40
N MET A 12 -2.42 2.33 14.05
CA MET A 12 -1.65 3.59 14.04
C MET A 12 -0.32 3.42 14.76
N LEU A 13 -0.31 2.72 15.90
CA LEU A 13 0.92 2.36 16.61
C LEU A 13 1.82 1.45 15.78
N LEU A 14 1.26 0.52 14.99
CA LEU A 14 2.02 -0.33 14.08
C LEU A 14 2.72 0.48 12.98
N ILE A 15 2.00 1.42 12.36
CA ILE A 15 2.58 2.31 11.32
C ILE A 15 3.69 3.15 11.94
N ALA A 16 3.43 3.80 13.08
CA ALA A 16 4.44 4.58 13.79
C ALA A 16 5.65 3.74 14.20
N PHE A 17 5.43 2.51 14.67
CA PHE A 17 6.50 1.56 15.01
C PHE A 17 7.33 1.19 13.79
N SER A 18 6.71 0.89 12.64
CA SER A 18 7.41 0.60 11.39
C SER A 18 8.31 1.76 10.94
N LEU A 19 7.78 2.99 10.99
CA LEU A 19 8.54 4.20 10.68
C LEU A 19 9.68 4.44 11.67
N ALA A 20 9.47 4.17 12.96
CA ALA A 20 10.52 4.25 13.97
C ALA A 20 11.60 3.18 13.76
N CYS A 21 11.23 1.95 13.40
CA CYS A 21 12.18 0.90 13.04
C CYS A 21 13.06 1.33 11.86
N MET A 22 12.46 1.90 10.82
CA MET A 22 13.20 2.48 9.70
C MET A 22 14.18 3.56 10.21
N ALA A 23 13.71 4.55 10.98
CA ALA A 23 14.58 5.63 11.45
C ALA A 23 15.75 5.16 12.33
N VAL A 24 15.51 4.19 13.22
CA VAL A 24 16.49 3.74 14.23
C VAL A 24 17.47 2.71 13.66
N PHE A 25 16.98 1.73 12.90
CA PHE A 25 17.80 0.57 12.52
C PHE A 25 18.46 0.70 11.15
N THR A 26 18.11 1.70 10.32
CA THR A 26 18.72 1.83 8.98
C THR A 26 20.21 2.07 9.04
N TYR A 27 20.68 2.99 9.89
CA TYR A 27 22.11 3.29 10.02
C TYR A 27 22.96 2.09 10.47
N PRO A 28 22.66 1.41 11.59
CA PRO A 28 23.45 0.25 12.00
C PRO A 28 23.37 -0.89 10.96
N ALA A 29 22.22 -1.11 10.33
CA ALA A 29 22.11 -2.11 9.27
C ALA A 29 22.92 -1.73 8.01
N TRP A 30 22.98 -0.44 7.68
CA TRP A 30 23.77 0.04 6.54
C TRP A 30 25.27 -0.16 6.78
N LEU A 31 25.78 0.12 7.99
CA LEU A 31 27.19 -0.17 8.35
C LEU A 31 27.55 -1.64 8.16
N LEU A 32 26.60 -2.55 8.43
CA LEU A 32 26.81 -3.99 8.29
C LEU A 32 26.68 -4.47 6.83
N LEU A 33 25.74 -3.93 6.06
CA LEU A 33 25.37 -4.49 4.75
C LEU A 33 26.03 -3.77 3.57
N HIS A 34 26.21 -2.45 3.65
CA HIS A 34 26.74 -1.66 2.54
C HIS A 34 28.15 -2.09 2.11
N PRO A 35 29.11 -2.37 3.02
CA PRO A 35 30.47 -2.78 2.62
C PRO A 35 30.52 -4.09 1.82
N HIS A 36 29.52 -4.95 1.98
CA HIS A 36 29.50 -6.27 1.33
C HIS A 36 28.62 -6.31 0.08
N PHE A 37 27.58 -5.48 0.02
CA PHE A 37 26.55 -5.57 -1.03
C PHE A 37 26.31 -4.26 -1.78
N ASN A 38 26.94 -3.15 -1.37
CA ASN A 38 26.77 -1.81 -1.95
C ASN A 38 25.30 -1.36 -2.03
N PHE A 39 24.46 -1.77 -1.08
CA PHE A 39 23.05 -1.39 -1.07
C PHE A 39 22.87 0.09 -0.70
N PRO A 40 21.98 0.84 -1.40
CA PRO A 40 21.65 2.21 -1.02
C PRO A 40 21.02 2.28 0.37
N PHE A 41 21.31 3.35 1.11
CA PHE A 41 20.84 3.56 2.49
C PHE A 41 19.32 3.44 2.62
N GLN A 42 18.58 4.16 1.78
CA GLN A 42 17.13 4.18 1.77
C GLN A 42 16.50 2.81 1.45
N ARG A 43 17.13 2.02 0.58
CA ARG A 43 16.63 0.67 0.25
C ARG A 43 16.70 -0.25 1.47
N ILE A 44 17.75 -0.15 2.28
CA ILE A 44 17.86 -0.91 3.53
C ILE A 44 16.75 -0.46 4.49
N GLY A 45 16.54 0.86 4.63
CA GLY A 45 15.51 1.41 5.51
C GLY A 45 14.09 0.98 5.14
N GLU A 46 13.73 1.03 3.86
CA GLU A 46 12.44 0.53 3.35
C GLU A 46 12.21 -0.94 3.75
N ARG A 47 13.24 -1.79 3.61
CA ARG A 47 13.15 -3.22 3.95
C ARG A 47 12.99 -3.44 5.45
N ILE A 48 13.68 -2.66 6.27
CA ILE A 48 13.53 -2.68 7.73
C ILE A 48 12.13 -2.26 8.15
N GLY A 49 11.60 -1.16 7.59
CA GLY A 49 10.23 -0.71 7.85
C GLY A 49 9.22 -1.78 7.47
N MET A 50 9.31 -2.33 6.26
CA MET A 50 8.42 -3.42 5.82
C MET A 50 8.50 -4.66 6.71
N LEU A 51 9.69 -5.05 7.17
CA LEU A 51 9.84 -6.18 8.11
C LEU A 51 9.22 -5.86 9.48
N GLY A 52 9.45 -4.64 10.00
CA GLY A 52 8.85 -4.18 11.24
C GLY A 52 7.33 -4.18 11.17
N PHE A 53 6.77 -3.68 10.06
CA PHE A 53 5.34 -3.73 9.79
C PHE A 53 4.83 -5.17 9.70
N LEU A 54 5.49 -6.06 8.95
CA LEU A 54 5.06 -7.44 8.79
C LEU A 54 5.03 -8.19 10.13
N ILE A 55 6.10 -8.11 10.91
CA ILE A 55 6.19 -8.78 12.22
C ILE A 55 5.12 -8.21 13.15
N GLY A 56 5.03 -6.88 13.24
CA GLY A 56 4.02 -6.23 14.08
C GLY A 56 2.59 -6.53 13.65
N PHE A 57 2.33 -6.60 12.35
CA PHE A 57 1.03 -6.98 11.78
C PHE A 57 0.63 -8.39 12.22
N LEU A 58 1.52 -9.37 12.09
CA LEU A 58 1.24 -10.75 12.51
C LEU A 58 0.94 -10.84 14.01
N LEU A 59 1.70 -10.12 14.84
CA LEU A 59 1.50 -10.09 16.30
C LEU A 59 0.18 -9.42 16.67
N ILE A 60 -0.16 -8.28 16.06
CA ILE A 60 -1.40 -7.54 16.32
C ILE A 60 -2.60 -8.33 15.84
N ALA A 61 -2.56 -8.90 14.62
CA ALA A 61 -3.63 -9.73 14.09
C ALA A 61 -3.90 -10.93 15.00
N ARG A 62 -2.84 -11.57 15.55
CA ARG A 62 -2.99 -12.65 16.53
C ARG A 62 -3.57 -12.16 17.85
N ARG A 63 -3.02 -11.07 18.41
CA ARG A 63 -3.44 -10.50 19.70
C ARG A 63 -4.91 -10.07 19.69
N LEU A 64 -5.36 -9.49 18.58
CA LEU A 64 -6.74 -9.02 18.40
C LEU A 64 -7.69 -10.11 17.87
N ARG A 65 -7.20 -11.34 17.68
CA ARG A 65 -7.98 -12.47 17.12
C ARG A 65 -8.60 -12.16 15.76
N LEU A 66 -7.80 -11.52 14.89
CA LEU A 66 -8.13 -11.17 13.51
C LEU A 66 -7.29 -11.95 12.49
N GLY A 67 -6.54 -12.97 12.92
CA GLY A 67 -5.70 -13.81 12.06
C GLY A 67 -6.44 -14.95 11.36
N ASP A 68 -7.76 -15.06 11.52
CA ASP A 68 -8.56 -16.07 10.83
C ASP A 68 -8.87 -15.65 9.38
N ARG A 69 -9.22 -16.63 8.54
CA ARG A 69 -9.47 -16.40 7.10
C ARG A 69 -10.59 -15.39 6.84
N VAL A 70 -11.61 -15.31 7.70
CA VAL A 70 -12.73 -14.39 7.50
C VAL A 70 -12.28 -12.96 7.78
N SER A 71 -11.57 -12.74 8.89
CA SER A 71 -10.99 -11.43 9.23
C SER A 71 -9.98 -10.95 8.19
N LEU A 72 -9.14 -11.84 7.67
CA LEU A 72 -8.19 -11.53 6.60
C LEU A 72 -8.88 -11.24 5.24
N GLY A 73 -10.16 -11.57 5.09
CA GLY A 73 -10.92 -11.39 3.85
C GLY A 73 -10.87 -12.58 2.89
N PHE A 74 -10.28 -13.71 3.27
CA PHE A 74 -10.16 -14.95 2.48
C PHE A 74 -11.22 -16.02 2.84
N GLY A 75 -12.37 -15.60 3.38
CA GLY A 75 -13.44 -16.49 3.85
C GLY A 75 -14.28 -17.11 2.73
N ALA A 76 -14.27 -16.54 1.52
CA ALA A 76 -15.06 -17.05 0.39
C ALA A 76 -14.49 -18.36 -0.19
N PRO A 77 -15.34 -19.22 -0.80
CA PRO A 77 -14.86 -20.40 -1.53
C PRO A 77 -13.87 -20.02 -2.63
N ARG A 78 -12.79 -20.80 -2.80
CA ARG A 78 -11.69 -20.49 -3.73
C ARG A 78 -12.16 -20.16 -5.15
N ARG A 79 -13.15 -20.90 -5.68
CA ARG A 79 -13.71 -20.65 -7.02
C ARG A 79 -14.38 -19.28 -7.13
N VAL A 80 -15.15 -18.89 -6.11
CA VAL A 80 -15.82 -17.59 -6.05
C VAL A 80 -14.78 -16.49 -5.91
N TYR A 81 -13.83 -16.68 -4.99
CA TYR A 81 -12.75 -15.73 -4.76
C TYR A 81 -11.97 -15.47 -6.06
N LEU A 82 -11.47 -16.50 -6.74
CA LEU A 82 -10.69 -16.30 -7.97
C LEU A 82 -11.52 -15.69 -9.11
N ARG A 83 -12.82 -16.00 -9.20
CA ARG A 83 -13.72 -15.39 -10.20
C ARG A 83 -13.92 -13.90 -9.94
N GLU A 84 -14.25 -13.52 -8.71
CA GLU A 84 -14.43 -12.12 -8.31
C GLU A 84 -13.14 -11.32 -8.53
N TYR A 85 -12.00 -11.90 -8.17
CA TYR A 85 -10.68 -11.30 -8.38
C TYR A 85 -10.43 -11.04 -9.86
N GLY A 86 -10.64 -12.04 -10.71
CA GLY A 86 -10.40 -11.93 -12.15
C GLY A 86 -11.31 -10.90 -12.82
N ILE A 87 -12.61 -10.89 -12.50
CA ILE A 87 -13.56 -9.89 -13.01
C ILE A 87 -13.14 -8.49 -12.57
N ALA A 88 -12.85 -8.33 -11.28
CA ALA A 88 -12.42 -7.05 -10.72
C ALA A 88 -11.08 -6.56 -11.31
N LEU A 89 -10.14 -7.47 -11.59
CA LEU A 89 -8.87 -7.15 -12.25
C LEU A 89 -9.10 -6.59 -13.66
N VAL A 90 -10.01 -7.19 -14.43
CA VAL A 90 -10.39 -6.68 -15.75
C VAL A 90 -11.05 -5.31 -15.62
N ILE A 91 -12.00 -5.13 -14.70
CA ILE A 91 -12.67 -3.84 -14.47
C ILE A 91 -11.66 -2.77 -14.03
N GLY A 92 -10.74 -3.10 -13.13
CA GLY A 92 -9.68 -2.21 -12.67
C GLY A 92 -8.79 -1.76 -13.83
N THR A 93 -8.32 -2.71 -14.63
CA THR A 93 -7.50 -2.45 -15.82
C THR A 93 -8.24 -1.55 -16.81
N LEU A 94 -9.51 -1.84 -17.12
CA LEU A 94 -10.32 -1.05 -18.05
C LEU A 94 -10.54 0.38 -17.54
N THR A 95 -10.87 0.54 -16.26
CA THR A 95 -11.12 1.86 -15.67
C THR A 95 -9.85 2.70 -15.59
N MET A 96 -8.70 2.12 -15.23
CA MET A 96 -7.44 2.86 -15.24
C MET A 96 -6.96 3.17 -16.65
N SER A 97 -7.17 2.26 -17.60
CA SER A 97 -6.87 2.53 -19.02
C SER A 97 -7.69 3.70 -19.55
N LEU A 98 -8.95 3.85 -19.12
CA LEU A 98 -9.77 5.00 -19.46
C LEU A 98 -9.21 6.30 -18.85
N VAL A 99 -8.73 6.27 -17.61
CA VAL A 99 -8.05 7.41 -16.98
C VAL A 99 -6.79 7.79 -17.77
N VAL A 100 -5.94 6.82 -18.08
CA VAL A 100 -4.72 7.02 -18.90
C VAL A 100 -5.06 7.55 -20.29
N ALA A 101 -6.09 7.02 -20.96
CA ALA A 101 -6.56 7.51 -22.25
C ALA A 101 -7.08 8.95 -22.16
N SER A 102 -7.75 9.31 -21.06
CA SER A 102 -8.21 10.68 -20.80
C SER A 102 -7.03 11.63 -20.64
N MET A 103 -6.03 11.25 -19.84
CA MET A 103 -4.79 12.00 -19.66
C MET A 103 -4.03 12.16 -20.98
N ALA A 104 -3.99 11.10 -21.80
CA ALA A 104 -3.40 11.13 -23.13
C ALA A 104 -4.09 12.13 -24.05
N ALA A 105 -5.43 12.10 -24.10
CA ALA A 105 -6.23 13.00 -24.93
C ALA A 105 -6.09 14.47 -24.50
N LEU A 106 -5.85 14.70 -23.21
CA LEU A 106 -5.58 16.03 -22.64
C LEU A 106 -4.11 16.46 -22.77
N GLY A 107 -3.23 15.62 -23.32
CA GLY A 107 -1.80 15.94 -23.46
C GLY A 107 -1.03 15.96 -22.14
N LEU A 108 -1.51 15.26 -21.11
CA LEU A 108 -0.90 15.20 -19.77
C LEU A 108 0.15 14.09 -19.61
N LEU A 109 0.40 13.30 -20.66
CA LEU A 109 1.32 12.16 -20.62
C LEU A 109 2.55 12.39 -21.49
N ASP A 110 3.73 12.22 -20.90
CA ASP A 110 5.00 12.16 -21.60
C ASP A 110 5.25 10.74 -22.14
N TRP A 111 4.93 10.54 -23.42
CA TRP A 111 5.11 9.26 -24.09
C TRP A 111 6.59 8.93 -24.33
N GLN A 112 7.01 7.76 -23.86
CA GLN A 112 8.35 7.24 -24.15
C GLN A 112 8.31 6.26 -25.34
N PRO A 113 9.22 6.36 -26.33
CA PRO A 113 9.23 5.48 -27.48
C PRO A 113 9.38 4.00 -27.09
N ALA A 114 8.38 3.19 -27.43
CA ALA A 114 8.40 1.75 -27.19
C ALA A 114 9.48 1.02 -28.01
N ALA A 115 9.96 1.60 -29.12
CA ALA A 115 10.98 1.04 -30.00
C ALA A 115 12.33 0.76 -29.30
N ARG A 116 12.55 1.32 -28.10
CA ARG A 116 13.70 0.98 -27.25
C ARG A 116 13.62 -0.44 -26.66
N TYR A 117 12.44 -1.06 -26.68
CA TYR A 117 12.20 -2.41 -26.16
C TYR A 117 11.95 -3.39 -27.32
N GLY A 118 12.73 -4.46 -27.39
CA GLY A 118 12.35 -5.63 -28.21
C GLY A 118 11.08 -6.28 -27.68
N ALA A 119 10.37 -7.06 -28.51
CA ALA A 119 9.09 -7.70 -28.13
C ALA A 119 9.18 -8.52 -26.83
N GLY A 120 10.27 -9.26 -26.63
CA GLY A 120 10.51 -10.01 -25.39
C GLY A 120 10.72 -9.11 -24.17
N ALA A 121 11.43 -7.99 -24.32
CA ALA A 121 11.63 -7.03 -23.23
C ALA A 121 10.32 -6.31 -22.85
N LEU A 122 9.48 -5.99 -23.83
CA LEU A 122 8.15 -5.42 -23.59
C LEU A 122 7.24 -6.42 -22.86
N ALA A 123 7.19 -7.67 -23.32
CA ALA A 123 6.41 -8.72 -22.65
C ALA A 123 6.87 -8.95 -21.19
N ALA A 124 8.18 -8.96 -20.95
CA ALA A 124 8.74 -9.08 -19.61
C ALA A 124 8.37 -7.89 -18.72
N LEU A 125 8.37 -6.67 -19.27
CA LEU A 125 7.95 -5.47 -18.53
C LEU A 125 6.47 -5.56 -18.13
N ILE A 126 5.58 -5.92 -19.06
CA ILE A 126 4.13 -6.08 -18.80
C ILE A 126 3.91 -7.11 -17.70
N ALA A 127 4.54 -8.28 -17.79
CA ALA A 127 4.43 -9.33 -16.79
C ALA A 127 4.95 -8.90 -15.42
N LYS A 128 6.09 -8.18 -15.38
CA LYS A 128 6.67 -7.64 -14.14
C LYS A 128 5.72 -6.64 -13.47
N ARG A 129 5.10 -5.75 -14.25
CA ARG A 129 4.15 -4.76 -13.73
C ARG A 129 2.87 -5.42 -13.21
N LEU A 130 2.34 -6.42 -13.91
CA LEU A 130 1.21 -7.20 -13.43
C LEU A 130 1.52 -7.89 -12.11
N LEU A 131 2.67 -8.57 -12.01
CA LEU A 131 3.08 -9.23 -10.77
C LEU A 131 3.24 -8.24 -9.61
N SER A 132 3.77 -7.04 -9.90
CA SER A 132 3.84 -5.95 -8.92
C SER A 132 2.45 -5.54 -8.44
N GLY A 133 1.50 -5.31 -9.37
CA GLY A 133 0.12 -4.94 -9.01
C GLY A 133 -0.59 -6.01 -8.19
N VAL A 134 -0.43 -7.28 -8.56
CA VAL A 134 -0.95 -8.44 -7.79
C VAL A 134 -0.36 -8.46 -6.38
N ALA A 135 0.97 -8.28 -6.24
CA ALA A 135 1.64 -8.31 -4.96
C ALA A 135 1.22 -7.13 -4.06
N VAL A 136 1.15 -5.92 -4.61
CA VAL A 136 0.69 -4.71 -3.91
C VAL A 136 -0.75 -4.90 -3.45
N GLY A 137 -1.66 -5.26 -4.36
CA GLY A 137 -3.06 -5.52 -4.04
C GLY A 137 -3.21 -6.59 -2.95
N LEU A 138 -2.44 -7.69 -3.03
CA LEU A 138 -2.45 -8.73 -2.00
C LEU A 138 -2.05 -8.18 -0.63
N ILE A 139 -0.93 -7.48 -0.54
CA ILE A 139 -0.39 -7.00 0.74
C ILE A 139 -1.29 -5.91 1.33
N GLU A 140 -1.60 -4.89 0.55
CA GLU A 140 -2.33 -3.72 1.01
C GLU A 140 -3.79 -4.04 1.33
N GLU A 141 -4.49 -4.79 0.46
CA GLU A 141 -5.89 -5.11 0.72
C GLU A 141 -6.05 -6.11 1.88
N THR A 142 -5.09 -7.01 2.10
CA THR A 142 -5.11 -7.90 3.28
C THR A 142 -4.94 -7.10 4.57
N ALA A 143 -4.06 -6.10 4.58
CA ALA A 143 -3.84 -5.27 5.75
C ALA A 143 -5.04 -4.32 6.00
N LEU A 144 -5.45 -3.59 4.96
CA LEU A 144 -6.47 -2.54 5.04
C LEU A 144 -7.89 -3.11 5.02
N ARG A 145 -8.28 -3.82 3.96
CA ARG A 145 -9.67 -4.33 3.75
C ARG A 145 -9.89 -5.69 4.41
N GLY A 146 -8.83 -6.39 4.75
CA GLY A 146 -8.85 -7.55 5.64
C GLY A 146 -8.87 -7.10 7.10
N VAL A 147 -7.73 -7.21 7.75
CA VAL A 147 -7.60 -7.18 9.22
C VAL A 147 -8.07 -5.85 9.82
N MET A 148 -7.61 -4.72 9.28
CA MET A 148 -7.93 -3.40 9.83
C MET A 148 -9.42 -3.08 9.68
N PHE A 149 -9.97 -3.24 8.47
CA PHE A 149 -11.39 -3.04 8.20
C PHE A 149 -12.25 -3.96 9.07
N ALA A 150 -11.96 -5.26 9.12
CA ALA A 150 -12.75 -6.22 9.89
C ALA A 150 -12.75 -5.88 11.39
N GLY A 151 -11.60 -5.51 11.95
CA GLY A 151 -11.52 -5.13 13.37
C GLY A 151 -12.24 -3.81 13.68
N ILE A 152 -12.08 -2.77 12.85
CA ILE A 152 -12.78 -1.50 13.03
C ILE A 152 -14.29 -1.70 12.86
N GLN A 153 -14.71 -2.49 11.87
CA GLN A 153 -16.12 -2.79 11.65
C GLN A 153 -16.74 -3.48 12.87
N ARG A 154 -16.04 -4.45 13.48
CA ARG A 154 -16.49 -5.13 14.70
C ARG A 154 -16.62 -4.18 15.90
N GLU A 155 -15.71 -3.22 16.07
CA GLU A 155 -15.71 -2.34 17.25
C GLU A 155 -16.58 -1.07 17.07
N SER A 156 -16.71 -0.58 15.84
CA SER A 156 -17.23 0.77 15.54
C SER A 156 -18.20 0.85 14.35
N GLY A 157 -18.41 -0.25 13.62
CA GLY A 157 -19.36 -0.33 12.50
C GLY A 157 -18.76 -0.03 11.12
N THR A 158 -19.51 -0.41 10.08
CA THR A 158 -19.06 -0.40 8.68
C THR A 158 -18.68 0.99 8.18
N LEU A 159 -19.46 2.02 8.50
CA LEU A 159 -19.20 3.39 8.00
C LEU A 159 -17.85 3.93 8.47
N ILE A 160 -17.48 3.67 9.74
CA ILE A 160 -16.19 4.08 10.29
C ILE A 160 -15.06 3.26 9.66
N ALA A 161 -15.26 1.95 9.46
CA ALA A 161 -14.28 1.11 8.79
C ALA A 161 -13.99 1.60 7.36
N ILE A 162 -15.03 1.98 6.62
CA ILE A 162 -14.91 2.58 5.28
C ILE A 162 -14.10 3.87 5.38
N ALA A 163 -14.52 4.84 6.21
CA ALA A 163 -13.86 6.14 6.28
C ALA A 163 -12.38 6.03 6.68
N LEU A 164 -12.07 5.31 7.77
CA LEU A 164 -10.71 5.29 8.30
C LEU A 164 -9.75 4.50 7.43
N THR A 165 -10.14 3.33 6.91
CA THR A 165 -9.25 2.57 6.02
C THR A 165 -9.01 3.29 4.69
N SER A 166 -9.94 4.13 4.24
CA SER A 166 -9.78 4.95 3.02
C SER A 166 -8.84 6.12 3.24
N ILE A 167 -8.94 6.80 4.38
CA ILE A 167 -8.00 7.88 4.78
C ILE A 167 -6.58 7.32 4.93
N ILE A 168 -6.42 6.16 5.57
CA ILE A 168 -5.11 5.52 5.73
C ILE A 168 -4.55 5.05 4.39
N PHE A 169 -5.38 4.46 3.53
CA PHE A 169 -4.99 4.12 2.15
C PHE A 169 -4.48 5.34 1.38
N ALA A 170 -5.17 6.49 1.47
CA ALA A 170 -4.70 7.71 0.84
C ALA A 170 -3.37 8.18 1.46
N ALA A 171 -3.27 8.22 2.79
CA ALA A 171 -2.06 8.68 3.47
C ALA A 171 -0.82 7.85 3.12
N THR A 172 -0.93 6.53 2.94
CA THR A 172 0.23 5.69 2.60
C THR A 172 0.82 6.02 1.22
N HIS A 173 0.04 6.58 0.30
CA HIS A 173 0.52 7.00 -1.02
C HIS A 173 1.36 8.29 -0.98
N PHE A 174 1.33 9.02 0.13
CA PHE A 174 2.16 10.20 0.36
C PHE A 174 3.47 9.86 1.09
N LEU A 175 3.73 8.58 1.39
CA LEU A 175 5.02 8.12 1.93
C LEU A 175 6.05 8.08 0.80
N GLY A 176 6.95 9.06 0.79
CA GLY A 176 7.98 9.22 -0.22
C GLY A 176 9.26 8.41 0.03
N VAL A 177 10.13 8.38 -0.97
CA VAL A 177 11.49 7.80 -0.87
C VAL A 177 12.53 8.92 -0.83
N ALA A 178 13.18 9.06 0.32
CA ALA A 178 14.27 10.01 0.52
C ALA A 178 15.61 9.38 0.13
N HIS A 179 16.39 10.07 -0.70
CA HIS A 179 17.68 9.55 -1.17
C HIS A 179 18.83 10.25 -0.45
N ILE A 180 19.75 9.46 0.12
CA ILE A 180 20.97 9.97 0.76
C ILE A 180 22.17 9.32 0.05
N PRO A 181 23.08 10.12 -0.54
CA PRO A 181 24.35 9.63 -1.08
C PRO A 181 25.16 8.87 -0.03
N ALA A 182 25.87 7.82 -0.43
CA ALA A 182 26.58 6.92 0.49
C ALA A 182 27.67 7.65 1.30
N ASP A 183 28.34 8.63 0.70
CA ASP A 183 29.36 9.50 1.30
C ASP A 183 28.77 10.55 2.26
N ALA A 184 27.46 10.80 2.21
CA ALA A 184 26.74 11.71 3.10
C ALA A 184 26.00 10.97 4.25
N VAL A 185 26.20 9.66 4.40
CA VAL A 185 25.55 8.88 5.47
C VAL A 185 26.18 9.18 6.83
N THR A 186 25.34 9.51 7.80
CA THR A 186 25.69 9.80 9.20
C THR A 186 24.81 8.97 10.15
N PRO A 187 25.14 8.89 11.45
CA PRO A 187 24.27 8.24 12.44
C PRO A 187 22.83 8.78 12.47
N TRP A 188 22.60 10.01 12.03
CA TRP A 188 21.29 10.66 12.00
C TRP A 188 20.55 10.48 10.67
N SER A 189 21.17 9.89 9.66
CA SER A 189 20.58 9.74 8.32
C SER A 189 19.28 8.94 8.31
N GLY A 190 19.05 8.06 9.28
CA GLY A 190 17.76 7.37 9.42
C GLY A 190 16.59 8.32 9.74
N VAL A 191 16.83 9.34 10.57
CA VAL A 191 15.86 10.40 10.87
C VAL A 191 15.67 11.30 9.65
N THR A 192 16.74 11.63 8.94
CA THR A 192 16.67 12.39 7.68
C THR A 192 15.83 11.66 6.62
N VAL A 193 15.98 10.33 6.49
CA VAL A 193 15.13 9.53 5.60
C VAL A 193 13.68 9.54 6.06
N LEU A 194 13.41 9.37 7.35
CA LEU A 194 12.04 9.41 7.88
C LEU A 194 11.36 10.76 7.59
N HIS A 195 12.05 11.88 7.83
CA HIS A 195 11.55 13.20 7.48
C HIS A 195 11.27 13.28 5.98
N GLY A 196 12.25 12.85 5.15
CA GLY A 196 12.14 12.74 3.71
C GLY A 196 10.91 11.93 3.23
N THR A 197 10.59 10.84 3.91
CA THR A 197 9.41 10.00 3.64
C THR A 197 8.09 10.71 3.98
N LEU A 198 8.09 11.60 4.97
CA LEU A 198 6.89 12.31 5.42
C LEU A 198 6.72 13.70 4.79
N ARG A 199 7.64 14.14 3.92
CA ARG A 199 7.65 15.52 3.40
C ARG A 199 6.38 15.95 2.70
N ALA A 200 5.67 15.05 2.03
CA ALA A 200 4.44 15.41 1.34
C ALA A 200 3.34 15.91 2.30
N PHE A 201 3.43 15.60 3.59
CA PHE A 201 2.52 16.12 4.61
C PHE A 201 2.87 17.55 5.06
N GLU A 202 4.00 18.14 4.63
CA GLU A 202 4.34 19.54 4.89
C GLU A 202 3.46 20.53 4.11
N ASP A 203 2.90 20.10 2.97
CA ASP A 203 1.99 20.91 2.13
C ASP A 203 0.65 20.20 1.91
N PRO A 204 -0.25 20.19 2.90
CA PRO A 204 -1.53 19.49 2.80
C PRO A 204 -2.49 20.12 1.77
N LEU A 205 -2.40 21.44 1.54
CA LEU A 205 -3.29 22.13 0.60
C LEU A 205 -2.86 21.89 -0.84
N GLY A 206 -1.55 21.88 -1.13
CA GLY A 206 -1.04 21.53 -2.46
C GLY A 206 -1.29 20.08 -2.87
N ASN A 207 -1.57 19.19 -1.91
CA ASN A 207 -1.83 17.77 -2.13
C ASN A 207 -3.31 17.37 -1.96
N ALA A 208 -4.20 18.35 -1.73
CA ALA A 208 -5.59 18.08 -1.34
C ALA A 208 -6.38 17.33 -2.41
N ASP A 209 -6.19 17.67 -3.69
CA ASP A 209 -6.85 17.05 -4.83
C ASP A 209 -6.48 15.56 -4.98
N ALA A 210 -5.19 15.25 -4.94
CA ALA A 210 -4.66 13.88 -4.99
C ALA A 210 -5.12 13.08 -3.76
N PHE A 211 -5.08 13.68 -2.57
CA PHE A 211 -5.52 13.03 -1.33
C PHE A 211 -7.02 12.71 -1.36
N LEU A 212 -7.86 13.63 -1.83
CA LEU A 212 -9.31 13.40 -1.98
C LEU A 212 -9.61 12.34 -3.03
N CYS A 213 -8.90 12.34 -4.16
CA CYS A 213 -9.01 11.31 -5.19
C CYS A 213 -8.66 9.92 -4.65
N LEU A 214 -7.51 9.79 -3.99
CA LEU A 214 -7.08 8.53 -3.37
C LEU A 214 -8.00 8.09 -2.23
N THR A 215 -8.56 9.03 -1.46
CA THR A 215 -9.56 8.72 -0.45
C THR A 215 -10.82 8.17 -1.11
N ALA A 216 -11.29 8.75 -2.21
CA ALA A 216 -12.44 8.24 -2.97
C ALA A 216 -12.19 6.83 -3.53
N VAL A 217 -10.99 6.58 -4.07
CA VAL A 217 -10.53 5.24 -4.48
C VAL A 217 -10.59 4.27 -3.30
N GLY A 218 -10.07 4.67 -2.15
CA GLY A 218 -10.13 3.91 -0.92
C GLY A 218 -11.58 3.60 -0.48
N VAL A 219 -12.49 4.57 -0.62
CA VAL A 219 -13.91 4.41 -0.30
C VAL A 219 -14.54 3.37 -1.21
N VAL A 220 -14.27 3.40 -2.52
CA VAL A 220 -14.75 2.38 -3.47
C VAL A 220 -14.28 0.99 -3.04
N LEU A 221 -12.98 0.81 -2.77
CA LEU A 221 -12.42 -0.49 -2.34
C LEU A 221 -13.05 -0.98 -1.04
N ALA A 222 -13.29 -0.09 -0.07
CA ALA A 222 -13.90 -0.42 1.21
C ALA A 222 -15.40 -0.72 1.09
N ILE A 223 -16.14 -0.03 0.23
CA ILE A 223 -17.54 -0.32 -0.08
C ILE A 223 -17.64 -1.70 -0.74
N VAL A 224 -16.82 -1.98 -1.76
CA VAL A 224 -16.78 -3.30 -2.41
C VAL A 224 -16.53 -4.39 -1.38
N ARG A 225 -15.53 -4.23 -0.51
CA ARG A 225 -15.25 -5.15 0.61
C ARG A 225 -16.45 -5.32 1.54
N SER A 226 -17.19 -4.25 1.83
CA SER A 226 -18.36 -4.30 2.72
C SER A 226 -19.52 -5.09 2.10
N ILE A 227 -19.70 -5.02 0.78
CA ILE A 227 -20.76 -5.70 0.04
C ILE A 227 -20.42 -7.17 -0.17
N THR A 228 -19.19 -7.47 -0.61
CA THR A 228 -18.77 -8.85 -0.94
C THR A 228 -18.42 -9.69 0.30
N GLY A 229 -18.19 -9.04 1.44
CA GLY A 229 -17.76 -9.71 2.67
C GLY A 229 -16.33 -10.27 2.62
N ASN A 230 -15.59 -10.03 1.53
CA ASN A 230 -14.27 -10.61 1.27
C ASN A 230 -13.38 -9.62 0.48
N THR A 231 -12.07 -9.83 0.47
CA THR A 231 -11.11 -8.90 -0.17
C THR A 231 -10.95 -9.10 -1.68
N SER A 232 -11.57 -10.11 -2.27
CA SER A 232 -11.27 -10.54 -3.64
C SER A 232 -11.46 -9.45 -4.69
N ALA A 233 -12.65 -8.85 -4.74
CA ALA A 233 -12.95 -7.83 -5.72
C ALA A 233 -12.15 -6.54 -5.48
N SER A 234 -11.96 -6.13 -4.22
CA SER A 234 -11.09 -4.98 -3.90
C SER A 234 -9.64 -5.22 -4.35
N MET A 235 -9.13 -6.43 -4.12
CA MET A 235 -7.78 -6.86 -4.52
C MET A 235 -7.60 -6.90 -6.03
N GLY A 236 -8.61 -7.40 -6.77
CA GLY A 236 -8.60 -7.39 -8.22
C GLY A 236 -8.62 -5.97 -8.80
N LEU A 237 -9.53 -5.11 -8.33
CA LEU A 237 -9.63 -3.71 -8.75
C LEU A 237 -8.30 -2.99 -8.53
N HIS A 238 -7.77 -3.07 -7.31
CA HIS A 238 -6.52 -2.42 -6.93
C HIS A 238 -5.34 -2.95 -7.75
N ALA A 239 -5.21 -4.26 -7.94
CA ALA A 239 -4.15 -4.83 -8.77
C ALA A 239 -4.24 -4.36 -10.24
N GLY A 240 -5.45 -4.20 -10.78
CA GLY A 240 -5.67 -3.69 -12.14
C GLY A 240 -5.29 -2.22 -12.28
N TRP A 241 -5.60 -1.41 -11.27
CA TRP A 241 -5.20 -0.01 -11.21
C TRP A 241 -3.69 0.20 -11.11
N VAL A 242 -2.99 -0.63 -10.34
CA VAL A 242 -1.52 -0.56 -10.20
C VAL A 242 -0.79 -1.13 -11.40
N TRP A 243 -1.43 -2.03 -12.16
CA TRP A 243 -0.81 -2.65 -13.33
C TRP A 243 -0.69 -1.69 -14.52
N VAL A 244 -1.74 -0.92 -14.79
CA VAL A 244 -1.82 0.05 -15.89
C VAL A 244 -0.94 1.27 -15.60
#